data_AF-A0A2G2PB78-F1
#
_entry.id   AF-A0A2G2PB78-F1
#
_cell.length_a   1.000
_cell.length_b   1.000
_cell.length_c   1.000
_cell.angle_alpha   90.00
_cell.angle_beta   90.00
_cell.angle_gamma   90.00
#
_symmetry.space_group_name_H-M   'P 1'
#
loop_
_entity.id
_entity.type
_entity.pdbx_description
1 polymer ?
#
loop_
_entity_poly.entity_id
_entity_poly.type
_entity_poly.pdbx_seq_one_letter_code
_entity_poly.pdbx_strand_id
1 'polypeptide(L)'
;MKSRSVLLQLARDSIQEVLEANRTINKNKLLNQHPLLNEKISTTVNIYLKKELRGSSKSDASSLSLLESIIENAKKSAFEDKNFDPLTTSEYLNCEIELLLYSPDGIISEKDSAIIKVEANLAKVFSQ
;
A
#
# COMPACT_ATOMS: atom_id res chain seq x y z
N MET A 1 12.82 -2.67 14.28
CA MET A 1 11.92 -2.55 13.11
C MET A 1 10.50 -2.34 13.63
N LYS A 2 9.75 -1.34 13.15
CA LYS A 2 8.31 -1.29 13.44
C LYS A 2 7.66 -2.50 12.76
N SER A 3 6.83 -3.24 13.51
CA SER A 3 5.99 -4.28 12.91
C SER A 3 4.98 -3.59 11.99
N ARG A 4 4.84 -4.08 10.76
CA ARG A 4 3.85 -3.59 9.80
C ARG A 4 2.45 -4.01 10.26
N SER A 5 1.45 -3.14 10.14
CA SER A 5 0.06 -3.52 10.40
C SER A 5 -0.46 -4.52 9.36
N VAL A 6 -1.51 -5.25 9.72
CA VAL A 6 -2.19 -6.17 8.78
C VAL A 6 -2.71 -5.42 7.55
N LEU A 7 -3.15 -4.16 7.71
CA LEU A 7 -3.69 -3.35 6.62
C LEU A 7 -2.59 -2.94 5.63
N LEU A 8 -1.44 -2.49 6.13
CA LEU A 8 -0.29 -2.16 5.29
C LEU A 8 0.31 -3.40 4.64
N GLN A 9 0.30 -4.54 5.32
CA GLN A 9 0.72 -5.81 4.72
C GLN A 9 -0.22 -6.22 3.59
N LEU A 10 -1.54 -6.10 3.79
CA LEU A 10 -2.53 -6.36 2.75
C LEU A 10 -2.33 -5.48 1.51
N ALA A 11 -2.03 -4.18 1.70
CA ALA A 11 -1.71 -3.28 0.59
C ALA A 11 -0.45 -3.74 -0.18
N ARG A 12 0.61 -4.13 0.53
CA ARG A 12 1.85 -4.68 -0.07
C ARG A 12 1.59 -5.95 -0.85
N ASP A 13 0.92 -6.92 -0.23
CA ASP A 13 0.58 -8.20 -0.84
C ASP A 13 -0.24 -7.98 -2.12
N SER A 14 -1.16 -7.02 -2.11
CA SER A 14 -2.00 -6.71 -3.26
C SER A 14 -1.22 -6.21 -4.46
N ILE A 15 -0.18 -5.39 -4.24
CA ILE A 15 0.72 -4.93 -5.30
C ILE A 15 1.60 -6.09 -5.78
N GLN A 16 2.12 -6.87 -4.84
CA GLN A 16 2.99 -8.02 -5.13
C GLN A 16 2.28 -9.09 -5.97
N GLU A 17 1.01 -9.40 -5.70
CA GLU A 17 0.23 -10.36 -6.52
C GLU A 17 0.23 -10.01 -8.01
N VAL A 18 0.20 -8.71 -8.33
CA VAL A 18 0.21 -8.23 -9.72
C VAL A 18 1.61 -8.35 -10.32
N LEU A 19 2.64 -7.90 -9.59
CA LEU A 19 4.04 -7.99 -10.05
C LEU A 19 4.51 -9.42 -10.29
N GLU A 20 4.05 -10.36 -9.46
CA GLU A 20 4.42 -11.78 -9.54
C GLU A 20 3.44 -12.62 -10.38
N ALA A 21 2.35 -12.00 -10.88
CA ALA A 21 1.25 -12.69 -11.54
C ALA A 21 0.72 -13.90 -10.73
N ASN A 22 0.72 -13.79 -9.40
CA ASN A 22 0.39 -14.87 -8.48
C ASN A 22 -0.63 -14.40 -7.44
N ARG A 23 -1.77 -15.09 -7.32
CA ARG A 23 -2.84 -14.74 -6.37
C ARG A 23 -2.62 -15.47 -5.05
N THR A 24 -2.14 -14.77 -4.03
CA THR A 24 -1.74 -15.31 -2.73
C THR A 24 -2.67 -14.91 -1.58
N ILE A 25 -3.47 -13.86 -1.75
CA ILE A 25 -4.35 -13.31 -0.70
C ILE A 25 -5.56 -14.22 -0.50
N ASN A 26 -5.60 -14.93 0.62
CA ASN A 26 -6.77 -15.70 1.05
C ASN A 26 -7.74 -14.80 1.84
N LYS A 27 -8.69 -14.18 1.13
CA LYS A 27 -9.68 -13.27 1.71
C LYS A 27 -10.50 -13.90 2.84
N ASN A 28 -10.97 -15.13 2.67
CA ASN A 28 -11.79 -15.82 3.68
C ASN A 28 -11.02 -16.04 4.98
N LYS A 29 -9.75 -16.44 4.88
CA LYS A 29 -8.88 -16.60 6.06
C LYS A 29 -8.68 -15.27 6.78
N LEU A 30 -8.41 -14.19 6.05
CA LEU A 30 -8.23 -12.84 6.62
C LEU A 30 -9.50 -12.36 7.34
N LEU A 31 -10.68 -12.53 6.73
CA LEU A 31 -11.96 -12.15 7.35
C LEU A 31 -12.27 -12.95 8.62
N ASN A 32 -11.94 -14.24 8.63
CA ASN A 32 -12.11 -15.08 9.83
C ASN A 32 -11.18 -14.65 10.98
N GLN A 33 -9.95 -14.22 10.66
CA GLN A 33 -8.97 -13.77 11.66
C GLN A 33 -9.21 -12.32 12.10
N HIS A 34 -9.73 -11.48 11.21
CA HIS A 34 -9.93 -10.05 11.41
C HIS A 34 -11.29 -9.61 10.86
N PRO A 35 -12.41 -9.87 11.58
CA PRO A 35 -13.76 -9.55 11.10
C PRO A 35 -14.00 -8.08 10.75
N LEU A 36 -13.28 -7.15 11.41
CA LEU A 36 -13.33 -5.70 11.12
C LEU A 36 -12.91 -5.36 9.69
N LEU A 37 -12.21 -6.25 8.99
CA LEU A 37 -11.89 -6.06 7.57
C LEU A 37 -13.14 -6.08 6.65
N ASN A 38 -14.29 -6.53 7.16
CA ASN A 38 -15.56 -6.51 6.44
C ASN A 38 -16.31 -5.17 6.55
N GLU A 39 -15.87 -4.25 7.41
CA GLU A 39 -16.52 -2.95 7.60
C GLU A 39 -16.43 -2.08 6.35
N LYS A 40 -17.45 -1.25 6.12
CA LYS A 40 -17.49 -0.34 4.98
C LYS A 40 -16.81 0.98 5.33
N ILE A 41 -15.54 1.10 4.96
CA ILE A 41 -14.70 2.27 5.26
C ILE A 41 -14.06 2.73 3.95
N SER A 42 -14.21 4.02 3.61
CA SER A 42 -13.46 4.61 2.50
C SER A 42 -11.98 4.60 2.84
N THR A 43 -11.16 4.25 1.87
CA THR A 43 -9.70 4.25 2.03
C THR A 43 -9.03 4.95 0.86
N THR A 44 -7.85 5.50 1.12
CA THR A 44 -6.91 5.93 0.08
C THR A 44 -5.61 5.19 0.29
N VAL A 45 -5.02 4.66 -0.79
CA VAL A 45 -3.65 4.15 -0.79
C VAL A 45 -2.78 5.10 -1.60
N ASN A 46 -1.77 5.69 -0.98
CA ASN A 46 -0.77 6.51 -1.64
C ASN A 46 0.56 5.74 -1.73
N ILE A 47 1.21 5.81 -2.88
CA ILE A 47 2.55 5.27 -3.09
C ILE A 47 3.49 6.45 -3.26
N TYR A 48 4.61 6.44 -2.54
CA TYR A 48 5.64 7.46 -2.66
C TYR A 48 6.96 6.85 -3.10
N LEU A 49 7.65 7.50 -4.02
CA LEU A 49 9.03 7.17 -4.40
C LEU A 49 9.90 8.39 -4.11
N LYS A 50 10.97 8.20 -3.32
CA LYS A 50 11.85 9.31 -2.88
C LYS A 50 11.06 10.49 -2.27
N LYS A 51 10.00 10.18 -1.52
CA LYS A 51 9.06 11.14 -0.88
C LYS A 51 8.14 11.92 -1.83
N GLU A 52 8.18 11.64 -3.13
CA GLU A 52 7.26 12.22 -4.11
C GLU A 52 6.10 11.26 -4.39
N LEU A 53 4.91 11.81 -4.62
CA LEU A 53 3.75 10.99 -4.96
C LEU A 53 3.99 10.27 -6.28
N ARG A 54 3.79 8.96 -6.28
CA ARG A 54 4.03 8.06 -7.42
C ARG A 54 2.78 7.31 -7.88
N GLY A 55 1.69 7.43 -7.12
CA GLY A 55 0.38 6.91 -7.45
C GLY A 55 -0.59 7.04 -6.28
N SER A 56 -1.87 7.28 -6.56
CA SER A 56 -2.92 7.39 -5.57
C SER A 56 -4.26 6.88 -6.09
N SER A 57 -5.03 6.27 -5.20
CA SER A 57 -6.36 5.80 -5.51
C SER A 57 -7.19 5.77 -4.23
N LYS A 58 -8.43 6.21 -4.36
CA LYS A 58 -9.40 6.30 -3.27
C LYS A 58 -10.68 5.58 -3.70
N SER A 59 -11.23 4.79 -2.79
CA SER A 59 -12.55 4.19 -2.94
C SER A 59 -13.61 5.04 -2.22
N ASP A 60 -14.84 5.05 -2.76
CA ASP A 60 -15.99 5.61 -2.06
C ASP A 60 -16.47 4.65 -0.96
N ALA A 61 -16.94 5.19 0.17
CA ALA A 61 -17.25 4.41 1.39
C ALA A 61 -18.41 3.42 1.22
N SER A 62 -19.23 3.59 0.17
CA SER A 62 -20.52 2.90 0.03
C SER A 62 -20.41 1.51 -0.64
N SER A 63 -19.34 1.27 -1.41
CA SER A 63 -19.30 0.16 -2.38
C SER A 63 -18.53 -1.07 -1.92
N LEU A 64 -17.48 -0.93 -1.12
CA LEU A 64 -16.51 -2.00 -0.84
C LEU A 64 -16.26 -2.16 0.66
N SER A 65 -15.98 -3.40 1.09
CA SER A 65 -15.42 -3.64 2.42
C SER A 65 -14.02 -3.01 2.56
N LEU A 66 -13.54 -2.84 3.79
CA LEU A 66 -12.19 -2.35 4.08
C LEU A 66 -11.13 -3.23 3.39
N LEU A 67 -11.30 -4.55 3.44
CA LEU A 67 -10.45 -5.51 2.75
C LEU A 67 -10.40 -5.24 1.25
N GLU A 68 -11.55 -5.13 0.60
CA GLU A 68 -11.64 -4.94 -0.85
C GLU A 68 -11.12 -3.57 -1.26
N SER A 69 -11.46 -2.53 -0.51
CA SER A 69 -10.98 -1.17 -0.72
C SER A 69 -9.45 -1.11 -0.70
N ILE A 70 -8.80 -1.73 0.30
CA ILE A 70 -7.33 -1.75 0.38
C ILE A 70 -6.73 -2.49 -0.82
N ILE A 71 -7.26 -3.68 -1.15
CA ILE A 71 -6.74 -4.47 -2.27
C ILE A 71 -6.88 -3.71 -3.60
N GLU A 72 -8.04 -3.14 -3.85
CA GLU A 72 -8.34 -2.43 -5.09
C GLU A 72 -7.53 -1.14 -5.20
N ASN A 73 -7.54 -0.31 -4.16
CA ASN A 73 -6.80 0.96 -4.19
C ASN A 73 -5.30 0.73 -4.28
N ALA A 74 -4.74 -0.29 -3.61
CA ALA A 74 -3.32 -0.59 -3.73
C ALA A 74 -2.93 -0.98 -5.17
N LYS A 75 -3.74 -1.81 -5.84
CA LYS A 75 -3.52 -2.20 -7.24
C LYS A 75 -3.70 -1.00 -8.17
N LYS A 76 -4.74 -0.20 -7.99
CA LYS A 76 -5.00 1.00 -8.80
C LYS A 76 -3.91 2.05 -8.65
N SER A 77 -3.50 2.38 -7.42
CA SER A 77 -2.41 3.32 -7.17
C SER A 77 -1.11 2.87 -7.80
N ALA A 78 -0.84 1.56 -7.85
CA ALA A 78 0.38 1.03 -8.42
C ALA A 78 0.34 0.95 -9.96
N PHE A 79 -0.80 0.61 -10.57
CA PHE A 79 -0.82 0.19 -11.98
C PHE A 79 -1.85 0.89 -12.88
N GLU A 80 -2.82 1.60 -12.31
CA GLU A 80 -3.96 2.18 -13.06
C GLU A 80 -4.13 3.70 -12.88
N ASP A 81 -3.31 4.34 -12.05
CA ASP A 81 -3.31 5.80 -11.92
C ASP A 81 -2.80 6.45 -13.21
N LYS A 82 -3.70 7.09 -13.96
CA LYS A 82 -3.41 7.66 -15.30
C LYS A 82 -2.35 8.75 -15.30
N ASN A 83 -1.99 9.30 -14.14
CA ASN A 83 -0.97 10.32 -14.04
C ASN A 83 0.45 9.73 -14.01
N PHE A 84 0.58 8.41 -13.84
CA PHE A 84 1.87 7.75 -13.70
C PHE A 84 1.93 6.44 -14.49
N ASP A 85 3.14 6.06 -14.92
CA ASP A 85 3.34 4.75 -15.52
C ASP A 85 3.18 3.63 -14.46
N PRO A 86 2.75 2.41 -14.85
CA PRO A 86 2.66 1.28 -13.94
C PRO A 86 3.95 1.05 -13.15
N LEU A 87 3.82 0.79 -11.85
CA LEU A 87 4.93 0.62 -10.92
C LEU A 87 5.78 -0.60 -11.31
N THR A 88 7.10 -0.40 -11.43
CA THR A 88 8.04 -1.51 -11.65
C THR A 88 8.40 -2.22 -10.36
N THR A 89 8.93 -3.46 -10.45
CA THR A 89 9.42 -4.20 -9.28
C THR A 89 10.50 -3.44 -8.51
N SER A 90 11.41 -2.74 -9.23
CA SER A 90 12.45 -1.93 -8.59
C SER A 90 11.85 -0.76 -7.81
N GLU A 91 10.88 -0.04 -8.39
CA GLU A 91 10.20 1.04 -7.69
C GLU A 91 9.39 0.53 -6.49
N TYR A 92 8.71 -0.61 -6.61
CA TYR A 92 7.98 -1.25 -5.50
C TYR A 92 8.87 -1.54 -4.29
N LEU A 93 10.08 -2.05 -4.53
CA LEU A 93 11.04 -2.34 -3.45
C LEU A 93 11.52 -1.06 -2.74
N ASN A 94 11.48 0.07 -3.43
CA ASN A 94 11.96 1.37 -2.95
C ASN A 94 10.83 2.34 -2.52
N CYS A 95 9.56 1.97 -2.70
CA CYS A 95 8.44 2.87 -2.43
C CYS A 95 7.96 2.80 -0.98
N GLU A 96 7.51 3.93 -0.46
CA GLU A 96 6.73 4.00 0.78
C GLU A 96 5.25 3.84 0.42
N ILE A 97 4.48 3.19 1.29
CA ILE A 97 3.02 3.07 1.15
C ILE A 97 2.36 3.77 2.33
N GLU A 98 1.46 4.69 2.05
CA GLU A 98 0.59 5.31 3.06
C GLU A 98 -0.85 4.85 2.84
N LEU A 99 -1.51 4.49 3.93
CA LEU A 99 -2.91 4.14 3.97
C LEU A 99 -3.66 5.19 4.80
N LEU A 100 -4.70 5.76 4.21
CA LEU A 100 -5.65 6.66 4.87
C LEU A 100 -6.98 5.95 5.04
N LEU A 101 -7.51 5.92 6.27
CA LEU A 101 -8.85 5.42 6.58
C LEU A 101 -9.75 6.60 6.97
N TYR A 102 -10.91 6.69 6.34
CA TYR A 102 -11.88 7.76 6.59
C TYR A 102 -13.01 7.23 7.46
N SER A 103 -12.97 7.56 8.75
CA SER A 103 -14.01 7.22 9.73
C SER A 103 -14.85 8.45 10.08
N PRO A 104 -16.04 8.26 10.68
CA PRO A 104 -16.83 9.38 11.20
C PRO A 104 -16.07 10.27 12.20
N ASP A 105 -15.16 9.69 12.96
CA ASP A 105 -14.37 10.39 13.99
C ASP A 105 -13.12 11.10 13.43
N GLY A 106 -12.85 10.94 12.13
CA GLY A 106 -11.73 11.57 11.44
C GLY A 106 -10.92 10.62 10.57
N ILE A 107 -9.78 11.12 10.08
CA ILE A 107 -8.88 10.40 9.19
C ILE A 107 -7.74 9.79 9.99
N ILE A 108 -7.54 8.48 9.84
CA ILE A 108 -6.39 7.76 10.39
C ILE A 108 -5.39 7.57 9.26
N SER A 109 -4.12 7.94 9.48
CA SER A 109 -3.01 7.72 8.55
C SER A 109 -1.99 6.76 9.14
N GLU A 110 -1.61 5.74 8.35
CA GLU A 110 -0.50 4.86 8.66
C GLU A 110 0.43 4.74 7.45
N LYS A 111 1.75 4.69 7.69
CA LYS A 111 2.75 4.67 6.63
C LYS A 111 3.79 3.58 6.84
N ASP A 112 4.01 2.77 5.80
CA ASP A 112 5.05 1.76 5.68
C ASP A 112 6.24 2.33 4.88
N SER A 113 7.45 2.17 5.42
CA SER A 113 8.67 2.57 4.72
C SER A 113 8.98 1.62 3.55
N ALA A 114 9.93 2.02 2.69
CA ALA A 114 10.48 1.15 1.67
C ALA A 114 10.94 -0.21 2.21
N ILE A 115 10.72 -1.27 1.43
CA ILE A 115 11.13 -2.65 1.76
C ILE A 115 12.65 -2.70 1.85
N ILE A 116 13.33 -2.14 0.84
CA ILE A 116 14.77 -1.98 0.85
C ILE A 116 15.08 -0.56 1.31
N LYS A 117 15.81 -0.47 2.41
CA LYS A 117 16.45 0.78 2.78
C LYS A 117 17.67 0.95 1.89
N VAL A 118 17.60 1.85 0.92
CA VAL A 118 18.82 2.38 0.31
C VAL A 118 19.48 3.24 1.40
N GLU A 119 20.24 2.60 2.30
CA GLU A 119 21.14 3.34 3.17
C GLU A 119 22.15 4.06 2.26
N ALA A 120 22.01 5.38 2.16
CA ALA A 120 22.97 6.40 2.60
C ALA A 120 24.47 6.06 2.66
N ASN A 121 24.99 5.14 1.84
CA ASN A 121 26.39 4.70 1.85
C ASN A 121 27.20 5.21 0.66
N LEU A 122 26.66 6.07 -0.21
CA LEU A 122 27.49 6.74 -1.21
C LEU A 122 28.32 7.89 -0.61
N ALA A 123 27.83 8.56 0.44
CA ALA A 123 28.58 9.65 1.08
C ALA A 123 29.82 9.19 1.86
N LYS A 124 29.92 7.90 2.23
CA LYS A 124 31.12 7.30 2.87
C LYS A 124 32.14 6.73 1.88
N VAL A 125 31.75 6.52 0.62
CA VAL A 125 32.64 5.97 -0.41
C VAL A 125 33.46 7.09 -1.09
N PHE A 126 32.97 8.33 -1.09
CA PHE A 126 33.65 9.48 -1.70
C PHE A 126 34.31 10.43 -0.68
N SER A 127 34.48 10.01 0.57
CA SER A 127 35.12 10.80 1.64
C SER A 127 36.43 10.19 2.17
N GLN A 128 37.10 9.37 1.36
CA GLN A 128 38.49 8.95 1.60
C GLN A 128 39.40 9.46 0.48
#